data_AF-A0A225USV3-F1
#
_entry.id   AF-A0A225USV3-F1
#
_cell.length_a   1.000
_cell.length_b   1.000
_cell.length_c   1.000
_cell.angle_alpha   90.00
_cell.angle_beta   90.00
_cell.angle_gamma   90.00
#
_symmetry.space_group_name_H-M   'P 1'
#
loop_
_entity.id
_entity.type
_entity.pdbx_description
1 polymer ?
#
loop_
_entity_poly.entity_id
_entity_poly.type
_entity_poly.pdbx_seq_one_letter_code
_entity_poly.pdbx_strand_id
1 'polypeptide(L)' 'INLMEFTPGFFEKFLVYTRSIARSVILSGYRSAIKDLYRLKRIALPVEFYLL' A
#
# COMPACT_ATOMS: atom_id res chain seq x y z
N ILE A 1 -0.85 2.65 12.30
CA ILE A 1 -0.40 3.23 11.01
C ILE A 1 -1.01 4.60 10.87
N ASN A 2 -0.17 5.62 10.73
CA ASN A 2 -0.59 6.98 10.40
C ASN A 2 -0.62 7.11 8.87
N LEU A 3 -1.81 7.24 8.28
CA LEU A 3 -1.96 7.34 6.81
C LEU A 3 -1.51 8.70 6.26
N MET A 4 -1.25 9.69 7.12
CA MET A 4 -0.62 10.95 6.71
C MET A 4 0.88 10.79 6.45
N GLU A 5 1.55 9.88 7.15
CA GLU A 5 2.97 9.58 6.97
C GLU A 5 3.18 8.42 5.99
N PHE A 6 2.24 7.47 5.97
CA PHE A 6 2.25 6.30 5.11
C PHE A 6 1.66 6.62 3.72
N THR A 7 2.31 7.57 3.03
CA THR A 7 1.92 8.05 1.70
C THR A 7 2.08 6.97 0.62
N PRO A 8 1.44 7.12 -0.56
CA PRO A 8 1.63 6.19 -1.68
C PRO A 8 3.11 5.97 -2.04
N GLY A 9 3.91 7.03 -2.04
CA GLY A 9 5.35 6.93 -2.33
C GLY A 9 6.15 6.17 -1.27
N PHE A 10 5.75 6.25 0.00
CA PHE A 10 6.34 5.41 1.04
C PHE A 10 5.97 3.93 0.83
N PHE A 11 4.71 3.66 0.52
CA PHE A 11 4.22 2.31 0.27
C PHE A 11 4.86 1.68 -0.97
N GLU A 12 5.10 2.44 -2.03
CA GLU A 12 5.82 1.98 -3.21
C GLU A 12 7.25 1.58 -2.88
N LYS A 13 7.98 2.43 -2.14
CA LYS A 13 9.34 2.10 -1.65
C LYS A 13 9.35 0.85 -0.79
N PHE A 14 8.35 0.70 0.09
CA PHE A 14 8.15 -0.51 0.88
C PHE A 14 7.95 -1.73 -0.03
N LEU A 15 7.07 -1.66 -1.03
CA LEU A 15 6.84 -2.76 -1.97
C LEU A 15 8.10 -3.13 -2.77
N VAL A 16 8.89 -2.14 -3.21
CA VAL A 16 10.16 -2.38 -3.91
C VAL A 16 11.16 -3.08 -3.01
N TYR A 17 11.32 -2.61 -1.77
CA TYR A 17 12.17 -3.27 -0.78
C TYR A 17 11.69 -4.70 -0.49
N THR A 18 10.38 -4.89 -0.27
CA THR A 18 9.81 -6.20 0.04
C THR A 18 9.87 -7.15 -1.15
N ARG A 19 9.89 -6.65 -2.40
CA ARG A 19 9.97 -7.47 -3.61
C ARG A 19 11.29 -8.26 -3.72
N SER A 20 12.39 -7.74 -3.18
CA SER A 20 13.66 -8.49 -3.19
C SER A 20 13.67 -9.65 -2.17
N ILE A 21 12.70 -9.68 -1.25
CA ILE A 21 12.65 -10.59 -0.10
C ILE A 21 11.42 -11.52 -0.15
N ALA A 22 10.33 -11.09 -0.78
CA ALA A 22 9.02 -11.76 -0.72
C ALA A 22 8.50 -12.18 -2.11
N ARG A 23 7.69 -13.24 -2.13
CA ARG A 23 6.99 -13.73 -3.34
C ARG A 23 5.93 -12.74 -3.81
N SER A 24 5.66 -12.72 -5.12
CA SER A 24 4.67 -11.82 -5.76
C SER A 24 3.27 -11.88 -5.12
N VAL A 25 2.83 -13.05 -4.66
CA VAL A 25 1.54 -13.26 -3.96
C VAL A 25 1.46 -12.47 -2.65
N ILE A 26 2.59 -12.25 -1.99
CA ILE A 26 2.64 -11.47 -0.75
C ILE A 26 2.48 -9.97 -1.07
N LEU A 27 3.05 -9.50 -2.19
CA LEU A 27 2.95 -8.10 -2.61
C LEU A 27 1.53 -7.70 -3.00
N SER A 28 0.77 -8.59 -3.67
CA SER A 28 -0.64 -8.33 -3.96
C SER A 28 -1.48 -8.26 -2.69
N GLY A 29 -1.17 -9.09 -1.68
CA GLY A 29 -1.78 -9.02 -0.35
C GLY A 29 -1.60 -7.67 0.32
N TYR A 30 -0.39 -7.11 0.31
CA TYR A 30 -0.12 -5.77 0.85
C TYR A 30 -0.91 -4.68 0.11
N ARG A 31 -1.02 -4.75 -1.23
CA ARG A 31 -1.79 -3.80 -2.03
C ARG A 31 -3.29 -3.82 -1.71
N SER A 32 -3.86 -5.00 -1.46
CA SER A 32 -5.25 -5.09 -1.01
C SER A 32 -5.42 -4.56 0.41
N ALA A 33 -4.51 -4.93 1.32
CA ALA A 33 -4.59 -4.52 2.72
C ALA A 33 -4.52 -3.00 2.91
N ILE A 34 -3.68 -2.30 2.13
CA ILE A 34 -3.62 -0.83 2.21
C ILE A 34 -4.93 -0.19 1.71
N LYS A 35 -5.51 -0.69 0.61
CA LYS A 35 -6.80 -0.22 0.08
C LYS A 35 -7.91 -0.40 1.11
N ASP A 36 -7.94 -1.55 1.78
CA ASP A 36 -8.90 -1.81 2.86
C ASP A 36 -8.68 -0.93 4.09
N LEU A 37 -7.43 -0.60 4.42
CA LEU A 37 -7.13 0.32 5.52
C LEU A 37 -7.66 1.74 5.26
N TYR A 38 -7.52 2.26 4.04
CA TYR A 38 -8.12 3.55 3.66
C TYR A 38 -9.65 3.51 3.74
N ARG A 39 -10.28 2.43 3.28
CA ARG A 39 -11.74 2.21 3.39
C ARG A 39 -12.20 2.18 4.85
N LEU A 40 -11.51 1.43 5.71
CA LEU A 40 -11.81 1.32 7.14
C LEU A 40 -11.72 2.68 7.85
N LYS A 41 -10.76 3.51 7.45
CA LYS A 41 -10.58 4.86 8.00
C LYS A 41 -11.53 5.89 7.39
N ARG A 42 -12.33 5.52 6.39
CA ARG A 42 -13.23 6.41 5.63
C ARG A 42 -12.49 7.61 5.03
N ILE A 43 -11.24 7.40 4.63
CA ILE A 43 -10.40 8.41 3.98
C ILE A 43 -10.42 8.14 2.48
N ALA A 44 -10.44 9.20 1.67
CA ALA A 44 -10.32 9.08 0.23
C ALA A 44 -9.02 8.33 -0.12
N LEU A 45 -9.13 7.25 -0.90
CA LEU A 45 -7.97 6.53 -1.39
C LEU A 45 -7.23 7.41 -2.41
N PRO A 46 -5.93 7.70 -2.21
CA PRO A 46 -5.14 8.44 -3.20
C PRO A 46 -5.13 7.75 -4.56
N VAL A 47 -5.11 8.54 -5.65
CA VAL A 47 -5.24 8.03 -7.02
C VAL A 47 -4.10 7.06 -7.38
N GLU A 48 -2.94 7.26 -6.78
CA GLU A 48 -1.73 6.49 -6.98
C GLU A 48 -1.89 5.02 -6.57
N PHE A 49 -2.77 4.72 -5.60
CA PHE A 49 -3.06 3.34 -5.21
C PHE A 49 -3.90 2.58 -6.23
N TYR A 50 -4.55 3.24 -7.19
CA TYR A 50 -5.22 2.54 -8.29
C TYR A 50 -4.23 2.07 -9.35
N LEU A 51 -3.06 2.69 -9.42
CA LEU A 51 -1.99 2.36 -10.37
C LEU A 51 -0.98 1.32 -9.81
N LEU A 52 -1.08 1.00 -8.51
CA LEU A 52 -0.31 -0.02 -7.80
C LEU A 52 -1.06 -1.36 -7.74
#